data_AF-A0A932B3X5-F1
#
_entry.id   AF-A0A932B3X5-F1
#
_cell.length_a   1.000
_cell.length_b   1.000
_cell.length_c   1.000
_cell.angle_alpha   90.00
_cell.angle_beta   90.00
_cell.angle_gamma   90.00
#
_symmetry.space_group_name_H-M   'P 1'
#
loop_
_entity.id
_entity.type
_entity.pdbx_description
1 polymer ?
#
loop_
_entity_poly.entity_id
_entity_poly.type
_entity_poly.pdbx_seq_one_letter_code
_entity_poly.pdbx_strand_id
1 'polypeptide(L)'
;MAGKRGQDYEAAKARWGERLMEVLYDKLPQLRGKVDYFEVSTPLSTNWFGAYQRGELYGLDHDPQRFQQDWLSPRTRIKGLWLTGQDVLSCGIVGAMMGGVLTATAVAGFRQMGPVLKGIMQAKANGARGETPAPQDDAERAARA
;
A
#
# COMPACT_ATOMS: atom_id res chain seq x y z
N MET A 1 0.67 14.65 13.60
CA MET A 1 1.70 15.71 13.44
C MET A 1 2.31 15.62 12.05
N ALA A 2 1.77 16.36 11.08
CA ALA A 2 2.56 16.76 9.91
C ALA A 2 3.64 17.73 10.40
N GLY A 3 4.81 17.80 9.75
CA GLY A 3 5.87 18.74 10.14
C GLY A 3 5.30 20.13 10.44
N LYS A 4 5.85 20.86 11.43
CA LYS A 4 5.31 22.14 11.96
C LYS A 4 5.15 23.19 10.83
N ARG A 5 4.04 23.13 10.09
CA ARG A 5 3.76 23.89 8.86
C ARG A 5 2.99 25.19 9.12
N GLY A 6 2.77 25.54 10.38
CA GLY A 6 2.12 26.77 10.80
C GLY A 6 0.59 26.65 10.91
N GLN A 7 -0.02 27.68 11.47
CA GLN A 7 -1.46 27.71 11.78
C GLN A 7 -2.32 27.72 10.51
N ASP A 8 -1.88 28.40 9.45
CA ASP A 8 -2.63 28.49 8.19
C ASP A 8 -2.83 27.12 7.54
N TYR A 9 -1.81 26.27 7.60
CA TYR A 9 -1.90 24.90 7.09
C TYR A 9 -2.87 24.05 7.91
N GLU A 10 -2.81 24.12 9.24
CA GLU A 10 -3.72 23.37 10.12
C GLU A 10 -5.17 23.86 9.97
N ALA A 11 -5.39 25.18 9.83
CA ALA A 11 -6.72 25.74 9.55
C ALA A 11 -7.26 25.28 8.19
N ALA A 12 -6.43 25.27 7.15
CA ALA A 12 -6.84 24.74 5.85
C ALA A 12 -7.17 23.25 5.93
N LYS A 13 -6.34 22.46 6.62
CA LYS A 13 -6.54 21.02 6.84
C LYS A 13 -7.84 20.73 7.59
N ALA A 14 -8.12 21.47 8.66
CA ALA A 14 -9.36 21.36 9.42
C ALA A 14 -10.60 21.64 8.54
N ARG A 15 -10.58 22.75 7.80
CA ARG A 15 -11.67 23.12 6.87
C ARG A 15 -11.95 22.02 5.84
N TRP A 16 -10.90 21.41 5.27
CA TRP A 16 -11.08 20.29 4.33
C TRP A 16 -11.63 19.04 5.02
N GLY A 17 -11.14 18.73 6.21
CA GLY A 17 -11.62 17.61 7.02
C GLY A 17 -13.11 17.74 7.35
N GLU A 18 -13.52 18.88 7.89
CA GLU A 18 -14.94 19.17 8.21
C GLU A 18 -15.82 19.03 6.98
N ARG A 19 -15.42 19.60 5.83
CA ARG A 19 -16.18 19.48 4.58
C ARG A 19 -16.34 18.02 4.12
N LEU A 20 -15.31 17.19 4.27
CA LEU A 20 -15.39 15.77 3.92
C LEU A 20 -16.28 14.99 4.90
N MET A 21 -16.27 15.36 6.19
CA MET A 21 -17.16 14.77 7.19
C MET A 21 -18.63 15.10 6.92
N GLU A 22 -18.94 16.31 6.48
CA GLU A 22 -20.32 16.65 6.08
C GLU A 22 -20.79 15.78 4.90
N VAL A 23 -19.95 15.55 3.88
CA VAL A 23 -20.26 14.61 2.79
C VAL A 23 -20.46 13.18 3.29
N LEU A 24 -19.66 12.74 4.26
CA LEU A 24 -19.83 11.42 4.89
C LEU A 24 -21.20 11.33 5.57
N TYR A 25 -21.60 12.35 6.34
CA TYR A 25 -22.87 12.36 7.06
C TYR A 25 -24.09 12.51 6.13
N ASP A 26 -23.95 13.19 5.00
CA ASP A 26 -24.99 13.23 3.97
C ASP A 26 -25.25 11.82 3.39
N LYS A 27 -24.21 11.00 3.25
CA LYS A 27 -24.32 9.62 2.75
C LYS A 27 -24.68 8.62 3.85
N LEU A 28 -24.22 8.85 5.08
CA LEU A 28 -24.37 7.96 6.22
C LEU A 28 -24.76 8.76 7.48
N PRO A 29 -26.02 9.24 7.58
CA PRO A 29 -26.46 10.12 8.66
C PRO A 29 -26.33 9.50 10.06
N GLN A 30 -26.47 8.18 10.16
CA GLN A 30 -26.38 7.41 11.40
C GLN A 30 -25.00 7.43 12.06
N LEU A 31 -23.97 7.94 11.37
CA LEU A 31 -22.61 8.09 11.90
C LEU A 31 -22.39 9.44 12.61
N ARG A 32 -23.30 10.40 12.44
CA ARG A 32 -23.18 11.72 13.09
C ARG A 32 -23.18 11.55 14.61
N GLY A 33 -22.21 12.18 15.28
CA GLY A 33 -22.02 12.06 16.72
C GLY A 33 -21.43 10.71 17.19
N LYS A 34 -21.05 9.81 16.27
CA LYS A 34 -20.41 8.52 16.59
C LYS A 34 -18.94 8.45 16.20
N VAL A 35 -18.36 9.55 15.73
CA VAL A 35 -16.96 9.65 15.34
C VAL A 35 -16.19 10.31 16.48
N ASP A 36 -15.34 9.53 17.15
CA ASP A 36 -14.53 10.02 18.28
C ASP A 36 -13.32 10.85 17.81
N TYR A 37 -12.77 10.50 16.64
CA TYR A 37 -11.60 11.16 16.07
C TYR A 37 -11.56 11.01 14.55
N PHE A 38 -11.12 12.06 13.86
CA PHE A 38 -10.74 11.99 12.46
C PHE A 38 -9.50 12.85 12.19
N GLU A 39 -8.71 12.43 11.21
CA GLU A 39 -7.60 13.20 10.67
C GLU A 39 -7.62 13.09 9.15
N VAL A 40 -7.23 14.15 8.47
CA VAL A 40 -7.06 14.19 7.02
C VAL A 40 -5.59 14.30 6.66
N SER A 41 -5.15 13.57 5.64
CA SER A 41 -3.81 13.77 5.05
C SER A 41 -3.91 14.66 3.83
N THR A 42 -2.87 15.45 3.56
CA THR A 42 -2.77 16.32 2.37
C THR A 42 -1.59 15.88 1.50
N PRO A 43 -1.46 16.36 0.25
CA PRO A 43 -0.26 16.13 -0.54
C PRO A 43 1.04 16.54 0.19
N LEU A 44 0.98 17.58 1.03
CA LEU A 44 2.12 17.97 1.87
C LEU A 44 2.42 16.96 3.00
N SER A 45 1.41 16.22 3.48
CA SER A 45 1.64 15.07 4.37
C SER A 45 2.38 13.95 3.62
N THR A 46 1.92 13.58 2.43
CA THR A 46 2.51 12.51 1.62
C THR A 46 3.94 12.85 1.19
N ASN A 47 4.19 14.10 0.83
CA ASN A 47 5.54 14.61 0.55
C ASN A 47 6.47 14.49 1.76
N TRP A 48 5.98 14.79 2.97
CA TRP A 48 6.77 14.69 4.19
C TRP A 48 7.10 13.25 4.57
N PHE A 49 6.10 12.36 4.55
CA PHE A 49 6.27 10.98 5.03
C PHE A 49 6.87 10.05 3.98
N GLY A 50 6.48 10.22 2.71
CA GLY A 50 6.86 9.32 1.62
C GLY A 50 7.90 9.88 0.66
N ALA A 51 8.40 11.11 0.90
CA ALA A 51 9.33 11.82 0.02
C ALA A 51 8.83 11.98 -1.44
N TYR A 52 7.51 11.89 -1.65
CA TYR A 52 6.87 12.12 -2.94
C TYR A 52 6.91 13.61 -3.28
N GLN A 53 7.57 13.98 -4.37
CA GLN A 53 7.99 15.37 -4.63
C GLN A 53 6.82 16.36 -4.66
N ARG A 54 5.66 15.93 -5.18
CA ARG A 54 4.43 16.72 -5.26
C ARG A 54 3.33 16.18 -4.35
N GLY A 55 3.65 15.18 -3.51
CA GLY A 55 2.67 14.51 -2.65
C GLY A 55 1.81 13.49 -3.38
N GLU A 56 2.25 13.04 -4.55
CA GLU A 56 1.62 12.00 -5.35
C GLU A 56 1.51 10.68 -4.56
N LEU A 57 0.38 9.98 -4.69
CA LEU A 57 0.13 8.73 -3.97
C LEU A 57 0.70 7.51 -4.69
N TYR A 58 0.76 7.55 -6.02
CA TYR A 58 1.09 6.43 -6.89
C TYR A 58 2.32 6.66 -7.77
N GLY A 59 3.19 7.60 -7.38
CA GLY A 59 4.41 7.92 -8.10
C GLY A 59 4.11 8.59 -9.44
N LEU A 60 4.75 8.09 -10.51
CA LEU A 60 4.54 8.61 -11.86
C LEU A 60 3.07 8.51 -12.29
N ASP A 61 2.63 9.39 -13.18
CA ASP A 61 1.27 9.38 -13.72
C ASP A 61 1.04 8.15 -14.60
N HIS A 62 -0.18 7.64 -14.69
CA HIS A 62 -0.52 6.40 -15.45
C HIS A 62 -1.10 6.72 -16.82
N ASP A 63 -0.50 7.68 -17.51
CA ASP A 63 -0.88 8.01 -18.87
C ASP A 63 -0.36 6.96 -19.88
N PRO A 64 -0.98 6.86 -21.08
CA PRO A 64 -0.51 5.93 -22.11
C PRO A 64 0.92 6.17 -22.59
N GLN A 65 1.44 7.40 -22.52
CA GLN A 65 2.79 7.72 -22.98
C GLN A 65 3.83 7.09 -22.06
N ARG A 66 3.58 7.06 -20.74
CA ARG A 66 4.43 6.35 -19.78
C ARG A 66 4.61 4.89 -20.16
N PHE A 67 3.54 4.18 -20.49
CA PHE A 67 3.63 2.76 -20.82
C PHE A 67 4.34 2.47 -22.14
N GLN A 68 4.57 3.50 -22.96
CA GLN A 68 5.39 3.42 -24.18
C GLN A 68 6.88 3.67 -23.93
N GLN A 69 7.26 4.08 -22.71
CA GLN A 69 8.64 4.36 -22.35
C GLN A 69 9.43 3.06 -22.13
N ASP A 70 10.58 2.95 -22.78
CA ASP A 70 11.46 1.76 -22.71
C ASP A 70 12.42 1.77 -21.50
N TRP A 71 12.52 2.91 -20.82
CA TRP A 71 13.51 3.15 -19.77
C TRP A 71 13.03 2.81 -18.35
N LEU A 72 11.72 2.67 -18.15
CA LEU A 72 11.10 2.23 -16.89
C LEU A 72 11.11 0.71 -16.76
N SER A 73 12.28 0.10 -16.96
CA SER A 73 12.48 -1.34 -16.87
C SER A 73 13.50 -1.68 -15.79
N PRO A 74 13.56 -2.94 -15.30
CA PRO A 74 14.44 -3.26 -14.18
C PRO A 74 15.93 -3.02 -14.49
N ARG A 75 16.33 -3.23 -15.76
CA ARG A 75 17.71 -3.06 -16.21
C ARG A 75 17.88 -1.70 -16.86
N THR A 76 18.72 -0.85 -16.26
CA THR A 76 19.01 0.46 -16.83
C THR A 76 20.15 0.41 -17.85
N ARG A 77 20.35 1.54 -18.55
CA ARG A 77 21.52 1.76 -19.42
C ARG A 77 22.82 1.96 -18.61
N ILE A 78 22.72 2.22 -17.30
CA ILE A 78 23.86 2.42 -16.40
C ILE A 78 24.25 1.09 -15.77
N LYS A 79 25.48 0.64 -16.00
CA LYS A 79 25.97 -0.64 -15.49
C LYS A 79 25.94 -0.65 -13.96
N GLY A 80 25.29 -1.67 -13.39
CA GLY A 80 25.18 -1.87 -11.95
C GLY A 80 24.02 -1.12 -11.28
N LEU A 81 23.30 -0.28 -12.03
CA LEU A 81 22.09 0.39 -11.55
C LEU A 81 20.84 -0.36 -12.02
N TRP A 82 19.99 -0.72 -11.08
CA TRP A 82 18.73 -1.44 -11.30
C TRP A 82 17.56 -0.63 -10.75
N LEU A 83 16.43 -0.66 -11.44
CA LEU A 83 15.19 -0.05 -10.99
C LEU A 83 14.26 -1.12 -10.46
N THR A 84 13.46 -0.77 -9.46
CA THR A 84 12.46 -1.67 -8.88
C THR A 84 11.26 -0.90 -8.35
N GLY A 85 10.26 -1.62 -7.84
CA GLY A 85 9.04 -1.04 -7.30
C GLY A 85 8.01 -0.74 -8.39
N GLN A 86 7.03 0.09 -8.03
CA GLN A 86 5.81 0.27 -8.83
C GLN A 86 6.07 0.90 -10.20
N ASP A 87 7.11 1.73 -10.32
CA ASP A 87 7.38 2.45 -11.56
C ASP A 87 7.90 1.57 -12.69
N VAL A 88 8.46 0.41 -12.35
CA VAL A 88 8.95 -0.60 -13.30
C VAL A 88 7.82 -1.45 -13.90
N LEU A 89 6.64 -1.46 -13.28
CA LEU A 89 5.54 -2.33 -13.72
C LEU A 89 4.19 -1.61 -13.72
N SER A 90 3.65 -1.31 -12.54
CA SER A 90 2.37 -0.61 -12.37
C SER A 90 2.24 -0.12 -10.92
N CYS A 91 1.36 0.87 -10.67
CA CYS A 91 1.13 1.40 -9.33
C CYS A 91 0.60 0.37 -8.33
N GLY A 92 0.77 0.71 -7.07
CA GLY A 92 0.16 0.00 -5.95
C GLY A 92 1.00 -1.16 -5.44
N ILE A 93 0.55 -1.76 -4.34
CA ILE A 93 1.34 -2.73 -3.57
C ILE A 93 1.68 -3.97 -4.41
N VAL A 94 0.71 -4.48 -5.17
CA VAL A 94 0.91 -5.66 -6.03
C VAL A 94 1.90 -5.35 -7.15
N GLY A 95 1.76 -4.19 -7.81
CA GLY A 95 2.66 -3.76 -8.86
C GLY A 95 4.09 -3.55 -8.35
N ALA A 96 4.25 -2.92 -7.18
CA ALA A 96 5.54 -2.76 -6.52
C ALA A 96 6.19 -4.11 -6.16
N MET A 97 5.42 -5.04 -5.60
CA MET A 97 5.89 -6.37 -5.24
C MET A 97 6.36 -7.14 -6.48
N MET A 98 5.55 -7.15 -7.54
CA MET A 98 5.90 -7.81 -8.80
C MET A 98 7.08 -7.13 -9.51
N GLY A 99 7.18 -5.80 -9.44
CA GLY A 99 8.37 -5.05 -9.87
C GLY A 99 9.63 -5.53 -9.15
N GLY A 100 9.53 -5.80 -7.84
CA GLY A 100 10.57 -6.45 -7.04
C GLY A 100 11.01 -7.81 -7.60
N VAL A 101 10.05 -8.69 -7.86
CA VAL A 101 10.31 -10.03 -8.44
C VAL A 101 10.97 -9.91 -9.83
N LEU A 102 10.46 -9.04 -10.69
CA LEU A 102 11.03 -8.82 -12.03
C LEU A 102 12.46 -8.30 -11.96
N THR A 103 12.75 -7.40 -11.01
CA THR A 103 14.10 -6.87 -10.81
C THR A 103 15.05 -7.93 -10.30
N ALA A 104 14.64 -8.69 -9.27
CA ALA A 104 15.44 -9.79 -8.77
C ALA A 104 15.72 -10.84 -9.85
N THR A 105 14.73 -11.13 -10.70
CA THR A 105 14.88 -12.03 -11.84
C THR A 105 15.86 -11.47 -12.88
N ALA A 106 15.82 -10.17 -13.15
CA ALA A 106 16.74 -9.51 -14.08
C ALA A 106 18.19 -9.48 -13.56
N VAL A 107 18.38 -9.42 -12.24
CA VAL A 107 19.69 -9.46 -11.58
C VAL A 107 20.26 -10.88 -11.52
N ALA A 108 19.50 -11.84 -10.99
CA ALA A 108 19.97 -13.20 -10.72
C ALA A 108 19.82 -14.17 -11.91
N GLY A 109 18.95 -13.83 -12.86
CA GLY A 109 18.56 -14.68 -13.98
C GLY A 109 17.46 -15.70 -13.61
N PHE A 110 16.67 -16.06 -14.61
CA PHE A 110 15.53 -16.99 -14.47
C PHE A 110 15.91 -18.34 -13.86
N ARG A 111 17.11 -18.85 -14.17
CA ARG A 111 17.57 -20.16 -13.69
C ARG A 111 17.75 -20.20 -12.17
N GLN A 112 18.19 -19.10 -11.57
CA GLN A 112 18.35 -18.99 -10.12
C GLN A 112 17.03 -18.63 -9.43
N MET A 113 16.16 -17.87 -10.10
CA MET A 113 14.90 -17.42 -9.52
C MET A 113 13.80 -18.49 -9.47
N GLY A 114 13.78 -19.43 -10.42
CA GLY A 114 12.78 -20.51 -10.48
C GLY A 114 12.65 -21.32 -9.18
N PRO A 115 13.75 -21.84 -8.61
CA PRO A 115 13.73 -22.54 -7.32
C PRO A 115 13.24 -21.67 -6.16
N VAL A 116 13.62 -20.39 -6.13
CA VAL A 116 13.21 -19.44 -5.08
C VAL A 116 11.69 -19.23 -5.11
N LEU A 117 11.12 -18.97 -6.29
CA LEU A 117 9.68 -18.78 -6.45
C LEU A 117 8.89 -20.04 -6.06
N LYS A 118 9.39 -21.22 -6.44
CA LYS A 118 8.80 -22.50 -6.04
C LYS A 118 8.80 -22.67 -4.51
N GLY A 119 9.91 -22.32 -3.85
CA GLY A 119 10.01 -22.34 -2.39
C GLY A 119 9.00 -21.41 -1.71
N ILE A 120 8.83 -20.19 -2.22
CA ILE A 120 7.83 -19.23 -1.69
C ILE A 120 6.40 -19.76 -1.83
N MET A 121 6.05 -20.35 -2.98
CA MET A 121 4.73 -20.96 -3.18
C MET A 121 4.48 -22.13 -2.22
N GLN A 122 5.48 -22.98 -2.01
CA GLN A 122 5.39 -24.11 -1.07
C GLN A 122 5.23 -23.63 0.38
N ALA A 123 5.98 -22.62 0.79
CA ALA A 123 5.87 -22.03 2.12
C ALA A 123 4.45 -21.46 2.37
N LYS A 124 3.87 -20.75 1.40
CA LYS A 124 2.48 -20.28 1.48
C LYS A 124 1.47 -21.43 1.58
N ALA A 125 1.63 -22.48 0.77
CA ALA A 125 0.76 -23.64 0.76
C ALA A 125 0.84 -24.46 2.07
N ASN A 126 1.95 -24.38 2.79
CA ASN A 126 2.12 -25.03 4.09
C ASN A 126 1.60 -24.15 5.24
N GLY A 127 1.77 -22.82 5.17
CA GLY A 127 1.19 -21.89 6.14
C GLY A 127 -0.35 -21.84 6.12
N ALA A 128 -0.97 -22.01 4.95
CA ALA A 128 -2.42 -22.11 4.81
C ALA A 128 -3.03 -23.40 5.38
N ARG A 129 -2.22 -24.42 5.72
CA ARG A 129 -2.69 -25.66 6.38
C ARG A 129 -2.66 -25.59 7.90
N GLY A 130 -2.21 -24.48 8.47
CA GLY A 130 -2.22 -24.22 9.91
C GLY A 130 -3.44 -23.41 10.34
N GLU A 131 -4.65 -23.87 10.06
CA GLU A 131 -5.84 -23.32 10.72
C GLU A 131 -5.99 -23.97 12.11
N THR A 132 -6.02 -23.13 13.14
CA THR A 132 -6.40 -23.50 14.51
C THR A 132 -7.74 -24.24 14.48
N PRO A 133 -7.92 -25.35 15.22
CA PRO A 133 -9.21 -26.03 15.24
C PRO A 133 -10.30 -25.04 15.68
N ALA A 134 -11.49 -25.15 15.08
CA ALA A 134 -12.66 -24.39 15.51
C ALA A 134 -12.85 -24.50 17.04
N PRO A 135 -13.27 -23.43 17.73
CA PRO A 135 -13.55 -23.51 19.16
C PRO A 135 -14.56 -24.62 19.39
N GLN A 136 -14.23 -25.59 20.26
CA GLN A 136 -15.19 -26.60 20.69
C GLN A 136 -16.26 -25.88 21.53
N ASP A 137 -17.54 -26.15 21.24
CA ASP A 137 -18.68 -25.53 21.91
C ASP A 137 -18.58 -25.66 23.43
N ASP A 138 -18.30 -24.56 24.12
CA ASP A 138 -18.29 -24.44 25.58
C ASP A 138 -19.67 -24.62 26.23
N ALA A 139 -20.72 -24.87 25.43
CA ALA A 139 -22.09 -25.04 25.90
C ALA A 139 -22.32 -26.32 26.73
N GLU A 140 -21.55 -27.40 26.52
CA GLU A 140 -21.74 -28.65 27.28
C GLU A 140 -21.09 -28.66 28.66
N ARG A 141 -20.16 -27.73 28.95
CA ARG A 141 -19.44 -27.70 30.25
C ARG A 141 -20.21 -26.95 31.34
N ALA A 142 -21.19 -26.12 30.96
CA ALA A 142 -22.04 -25.36 31.89
C ALA A 142 -23.22 -26.16 32.47
N ALA A 143 -23.55 -27.33 31.90
CA ALA A 143 -24.68 -28.16 32.34
C ALA A 143 -24.32 -29.24 33.39
N ARG A 144 -23.07 -29.25 33.88
CA ARG A 144 -22.58 -30.22 34.88
C ARG A 144 -21.99 -29.58 36.15
N ALA A 145 -22.26 -28.30 36.40
CA ALA A 145 -22.01 -27.62 37.67
C ALA A 145 -23.35 -27.31 38.34
#